data_AF-A0A0S8A8L9-F1
#
_entry.id   AF-A0A0S8A8L9-F1
#
_cell.length_a   1.000
_cell.length_b   1.000
_cell.length_c   1.000
_cell.angle_alpha   90.00
_cell.angle_beta   90.00
_cell.angle_gamma   90.00
#
_symmetry.space_group_name_H-M   'P 1'
#
loop_
_entity.id
_entity.type
_entity.pdbx_description
1 polymer ?
#
loop_
_entity_poly.entity_id
_entity_poly.type
_entity_poly.pdbx_seq_one_letter_code
_entity_poly.pdbx_strand_id
1 'polypeptide(L)'
;MNIDFSINVSRSEAMRRYLLGSALIGAVLLSPAVPSWIALFACYPIFTAMIQWDPANAMLQSLVNKSSKSVQEAMFRKTTAV
;
A
#
# COMPACT_ATOMS: atom_id res chain seq x y z
N MET A 1 21.31 9.53 -11.37
CA MET A 1 19.98 9.53 -10.72
C MET A 1 19.96 8.34 -9.78
N ASN A 2 20.21 8.57 -8.48
CA ASN A 2 20.18 7.50 -7.49
C ASN A 2 18.72 7.06 -7.34
N ILE A 3 18.42 5.80 -7.70
CA ILE A 3 17.12 5.21 -7.42
C ILE A 3 17.20 4.77 -5.96
N ASP A 4 16.65 5.61 -5.09
CA ASP A 4 16.56 5.34 -3.67
C ASP A 4 15.50 4.23 -3.46
N PHE A 5 15.93 3.02 -3.12
CA PHE A 5 15.04 1.90 -2.79
C PHE A 5 14.25 2.11 -1.48
N SER A 6 14.39 3.28 -0.84
CA SER A 6 13.83 3.62 0.46
C SER A 6 12.36 4.05 0.44
N ILE A 7 11.82 4.47 -0.70
CA ILE A 7 10.46 5.05 -0.79
C ILE A 7 9.61 4.23 -1.77
N ASN A 8 8.58 3.57 -1.25
CA ASN A 8 7.59 2.83 -2.07
C ASN A 8 6.17 3.41 -2.01
N VAL A 9 5.99 4.50 -1.26
CA VAL A 9 4.75 5.25 -1.14
C VAL A 9 4.91 6.62 -1.78
N SER A 10 4.09 6.93 -2.79
CA SER A 10 4.07 8.27 -3.39
C SER A 10 3.41 9.30 -2.46
N ARG A 11 3.69 10.61 -2.66
CA ARG A 11 3.12 11.68 -1.81
C ARG A 11 1.59 11.70 -1.81
N SER A 12 0.96 11.44 -2.96
CA SER A 12 -0.50 11.39 -3.06
C SER A 12 -1.07 10.22 -2.24
N GLU A 13 -0.37 9.10 -2.21
CA GLU A 13 -0.77 7.91 -1.47
C GLU A 13 -0.48 8.02 0.02
N ALA A 14 0.58 8.74 0.41
CA ALA A 14 0.83 9.15 1.79
C ALA A 14 -0.31 10.04 2.31
N MET A 15 -0.75 11.03 1.51
CA MET A 15 -1.90 11.89 1.88
C MET A 15 -3.19 11.08 2.07
N ARG A 16 -3.47 10.12 1.18
CA ARG A 16 -4.61 9.22 1.34
C ARG A 16 -4.52 8.42 2.64
N ARG A 17 -3.34 7.87 2.96
CA ARG A 17 -3.10 7.13 4.20
C ARG A 17 -3.30 7.99 5.45
N TYR A 18 -2.87 9.26 5.44
CA TYR A 18 -3.15 10.20 6.54
C TYR A 18 -4.65 10.45 6.73
N LEU A 19 -5.37 10.69 5.64
CA LEU A 19 -6.82 10.89 5.69
C LEU A 19 -7.56 9.62 6.18
N LEU A 20 -7.15 8.45 5.70
CA LEU A 20 -7.73 7.17 6.11
C LEU A 20 -7.46 6.88 7.59
N GLY A 21 -6.21 7.04 8.04
CA GLY A 21 -5.84 6.80 9.43
C GLY A 21 -6.54 7.77 10.40
N SER A 22 -6.59 9.06 10.07
CA SER A 22 -7.30 10.05 10.89
C SER A 22 -8.81 9.80 10.95
N ALA A 23 -9.43 9.42 9.81
CA ALA A 23 -10.83 9.03 9.79
C ALA A 23 -11.11 7.77 10.63
N LEU A 24 -10.25 6.76 10.56
CA LEU A 24 -10.37 5.54 11.36
C LEU A 24 -10.21 5.81 12.86
N ILE A 25 -9.22 6.62 13.26
CA ILE A 25 -9.06 7.04 14.66
C ILE A 25 -10.31 7.78 15.14
N GLY A 26 -10.80 8.73 14.35
CA GLY A 26 -12.04 9.46 14.66
C GLY A 26 -13.24 8.53 14.83
N ALA A 27 -13.41 7.57 13.92
CA ALA A 27 -14.51 6.60 13.99
C ALA A 27 -14.43 5.71 15.25
N VAL A 28 -13.23 5.27 15.64
CA VAL A 28 -13.04 4.49 16.88
C VAL A 28 -13.38 5.34 18.11
N LEU A 29 -12.91 6.58 18.17
CA LEU A 29 -13.13 7.46 19.32
C LEU A 29 -14.60 7.90 19.46
N LEU A 30 -15.34 7.99 18.36
CA LEU A 30 -16.76 8.33 18.36
C LEU A 30 -17.67 7.13 18.67
N SER A 31 -17.15 5.90 18.64
CA SER A 31 -17.93 4.70 18.88
C SER A 31 -17.73 4.17 20.30
N PRO A 32 -18.73 4.31 21.21
CA PRO A 32 -18.63 3.80 22.57
C PRO A 32 -18.61 2.27 22.66
N ALA A 33 -18.98 1.58 21.57
CA ALA A 33 -18.96 0.12 21.48
C ALA A 33 -17.58 -0.45 21.13
N VAL A 34 -16.66 0.39 20.65
CA VAL A 34 -15.34 -0.04 20.18
C VAL A 34 -14.31 0.25 21.28
N PRO A 35 -13.56 -0.77 21.74
CA PRO A 35 -12.49 -0.56 22.69
C PRO A 35 -11.44 0.43 22.17
N SER A 36 -11.05 1.40 23.00
CA SER A 36 -10.14 2.50 22.62
C SER A 36 -8.78 2.02 22.13
N TRP A 37 -8.30 0.85 22.57
CA TRP A 37 -7.03 0.27 22.14
C TRP A 37 -7.00 -0.08 20.64
N ILE A 38 -8.17 -0.25 20.01
CA ILE A 38 -8.27 -0.50 18.56
C ILE A 38 -7.78 0.71 17.76
N ALA A 39 -7.83 1.92 18.32
CA ALA A 39 -7.27 3.11 17.68
C ALA A 39 -5.76 2.99 17.42
N LEU A 40 -5.03 2.16 18.19
CA LEU A 40 -3.60 1.90 17.96
C LEU A 40 -3.36 1.21 16.62
N PHE A 41 -4.29 0.37 16.17
CA PHE A 41 -4.20 -0.29 14.87
C PHE A 41 -4.48 0.69 13.73
N ALA A 42 -5.37 1.67 13.95
CA ALA A 42 -5.62 2.75 13.02
C ALA A 42 -4.42 3.70 12.83
N CYS A 43 -3.41 3.64 13.71
CA CYS A 43 -2.15 4.36 13.52
C CYS A 43 -1.27 3.77 12.41
N TYR A 44 -1.47 2.49 12.03
CA TYR A 44 -0.66 1.83 11.00
C TYR A 44 -0.56 2.60 9.66
N PRO A 45 -1.68 3.04 9.03
CA PRO A 45 -1.60 3.85 7.82
C PRO A 45 -0.87 5.19 8.02
N ILE A 46 -0.95 5.80 9.21
CA ILE A 46 -0.24 7.04 9.51
C ILE A 46 1.27 6.79 9.59
N PHE A 47 1.70 5.75 10.30
CA PHE A 47 3.11 5.39 10.39
C PHE A 47 3.73 5.04 9.04
N THR A 48 3.03 4.25 8.22
CA THR A 48 3.50 3.90 6.87
C THR A 48 3.56 5.13 5.94
N ALA A 49 2.66 6.11 6.13
CA ALA A 49 2.74 7.39 5.44
C ALA A 49 3.92 8.27 5.89
N MET A 50 4.25 8.27 7.19
CA MET A 50 5.38 9.02 7.75
C MET A 50 6.73 8.50 7.27
N ILE A 51 6.90 7.16 7.28
CA ILE A 51 8.13 6.50 6.85
C ILE A 51 8.24 6.48 5.31
N GLN A 52 7.14 6.78 4.59
CA GLN A 52 7.01 6.66 3.14
C GLN A 52 7.34 5.25 2.61
N TRP A 53 7.17 4.27 3.49
CA TRP A 53 7.46 2.87 3.22
C TRP A 53 6.36 1.99 3.81
N ASP A 54 5.81 1.13 2.96
CA ASP A 54 4.72 0.22 3.30
C ASP A 54 5.06 -1.21 2.82
N PRO A 55 5.29 -2.16 3.75
CA PRO A 55 5.63 -3.54 3.38
C PRO A 55 4.47 -4.25 2.67
N ALA A 56 3.22 -3.95 3.02
CA ALA A 56 2.05 -4.55 2.39
C ALA A 56 1.93 -4.08 0.93
N ASN A 57 2.18 -2.80 0.69
CA ASN A 57 2.18 -2.24 -0.66
C ASN A 57 3.33 -2.83 -1.51
N ALA A 58 4.53 -2.99 -0.94
CA ALA A 58 5.65 -3.66 -1.63
C ALA A 58 5.28 -5.09 -2.04
N MET A 59 4.65 -5.84 -1.13
CA MET A 59 4.22 -7.20 -1.41
C MET A 59 3.17 -7.24 -2.52
N LEU A 60 2.15 -6.39 -2.47
CA LEU A 60 1.12 -6.29 -3.52
C LEU A 60 1.71 -5.93 -4.88
N GLN A 61 2.59 -4.93 -4.94
CA GLN A 61 3.28 -4.57 -6.18
C GLN A 61 4.12 -5.73 -6.73
N SER A 62 4.77 -6.50 -5.86
CA SER A 62 5.54 -7.69 -6.28
C SER A 62 4.65 -8.78 -6.90
N LEU A 63 3.44 -8.97 -6.37
CA LEU A 63 2.47 -9.95 -6.88
C LEU A 63 1.89 -9.50 -8.23
N VAL A 64 1.49 -8.23 -8.33
CA VAL A 64 0.96 -7.65 -9.57
C VAL A 64 2.02 -7.71 -10.68
N ASN A 65 3.27 -7.36 -10.37
CA ASN A 65 4.37 -7.40 -11.35
C ASN A 65 4.71 -8.82 -11.82
N LYS A 66 4.62 -9.83 -10.94
CA LYS A 66 4.78 -11.24 -11.34
C LYS A 66 3.68 -11.69 -12.30
N SER A 67 2.43 -11.31 -12.01
CA SER A 67 1.29 -11.64 -12.86
C SER A 67 1.37 -10.98 -14.24
N SER A 68 1.87 -9.74 -14.33
CA SER A 68 1.98 -9.04 -15.61
C SER A 68 3.05 -9.65 -16.52
N LYS A 69 4.19 -10.07 -15.93
CA LYS A 69 5.28 -10.73 -16.67
C LYS A 69 4.86 -12.07 -17.26
N SER A 70 4.13 -12.91 -16.52
CA SER A 70 3.67 -14.21 -17.04
C SER A 70 2.70 -14.06 -18.21
N VAL A 71 1.82 -13.05 -18.19
CA VAL A 71 0.92 -12.73 -19.30
C VAL A 71 1.69 -12.25 -20.52
N GLN A 72 2.69 -11.38 -20.31
CA GLN A 72 3.51 -10.86 -21.40
C GLN A 72 4.35 -11.96 -22.06
N GLU A 73 4.94 -12.87 -21.28
CA GLU A 73 5.66 -14.05 -21.77
C GLU A 73 4.75 -15.00 -22.56
N ALA A 74 3.50 -15.19 -22.11
CA ALA A 74 2.51 -16.02 -22.80
C ALA A 74 2.06 -15.40 -24.14
N MET A 75 1.89 -14.08 -24.21
CA MET A 75 1.57 -13.38 -25.46
C MET A 75 2.75 -13.40 -26.44
N PHE A 76 3.97 -13.15 -25.96
CA PHE A 76 5.16 -13.13 -26.83
C PHE A 76 5.38 -14.49 -27.50
N ARG A 77 5.25 -15.59 -26.74
CA ARG A 77 5.33 -16.96 -27.28
C ARG A 77 4.30 -17.26 -28.36
N LYS A 78 3.09 -16.71 -28.26
CA LYS A 78 2.05 -16.88 -29.29
C LYS A 78 2.38 -16.12 -30.57
N THR A 79 3.01 -14.94 -30.48
CA THR A 79 3.38 -14.12 -31.63
C THR A 79 4.61 -14.64 -32.38
N THR A 80 5.55 -15.31 -31.69
CA THR A 80 6.76 -15.88 -32.34
C THR A 80 6.56 -17.29 -32.91
N ALA A 81 5.40 -17.90 -32.66
CA ALA A 81 5.06 -19.24 -33.15
C ALA A 81 4.27 -19.22 -34.47
N VAL A 82 4.23 -18.07 -35.16
CA VAL A 82 3.66 -17.86 -36.50
C VAL A 82 4.80 -17.59 -37.47
#